data_AF-A0A2E2UWD1-F1
#
_entry.id   AF-A0A2E2UWD1-F1
#
_cell.length_a   1.000
_cell.length_b   1.000
_cell.length_c   1.000
_cell.angle_alpha   90.00
_cell.angle_beta   90.00
_cell.angle_gamma   90.00
#
_symmetry.space_group_name_H-M   'P 1'
#
loop_
_entity.id
_entity.type
_entity.pdbx_description
1 polymer ?
#
loop_
_entity_poly.entity_id
_entity_poly.type
_entity_poly.pdbx_seq_one_letter_code
_entity_poly.pdbx_strand_id
1 'polypeptide(L)'
;MRGLAPALRSLAAEVAGRAHVRLVYIAEAHAADVWPINSTRCGGPANDVTTPTTLAERCATARAMSAALPLADGADGLAPLLVDGMDDAFLETYAAWPIRLYGVARRAGALRLELIAQPDGAMFALPPCRDWLLAAAADADADAAAASPP
;
A
#
# COMPACT_ATOMS: atom_id res chain seq x y z
N MET A 1 6.98 -9.55 -0.19
CA MET A 1 6.92 -8.22 0.48
C MET A 1 8.18 -7.81 1.26
N ARG A 2 9.09 -8.71 1.69
CA ARG A 2 10.26 -8.33 2.53
C ARG A 2 11.18 -7.26 1.92
N GLY A 3 11.37 -7.23 0.61
CA GLY A 3 12.13 -6.17 -0.07
C GLY A 3 11.33 -4.87 -0.33
N LEU A 4 10.00 -4.94 -0.36
CA LEU A 4 9.13 -3.79 -0.62
C LEU A 4 8.96 -2.92 0.63
N ALA A 5 8.86 -3.53 1.81
CA ALA A 5 8.60 -2.81 3.05
C ALA A 5 9.67 -1.74 3.40
N PRO A 6 10.99 -2.03 3.34
CA PRO A 6 12.01 -1.00 3.54
C PRO A 6 11.94 0.14 2.52
N ALA A 7 11.64 -0.18 1.26
CA ALA A 7 11.53 0.81 0.20
C ALA A 7 10.31 1.72 0.39
N LEU A 8 9.17 1.17 0.83
CA LEU A 8 7.98 1.95 1.18
C LEU A 8 8.22 2.87 2.36
N ARG A 9 8.93 2.42 3.39
CA ARG A 9 9.34 3.30 4.50
C ARG A 9 10.25 4.42 4.03
N SER A 10 11.27 4.10 3.23
CA SER A 10 12.19 5.11 2.70
C SER A 10 11.42 6.17 1.92
N LEU A 11 10.45 5.75 1.11
CA LEU A 11 9.58 6.66 0.36
C LEU A 11 8.69 7.50 1.29
N ALA A 12 8.08 6.87 2.30
CA ALA A 12 7.22 7.55 3.27
C ALA A 12 7.99 8.61 4.08
N ALA A 13 9.24 8.32 4.45
CA ALA A 13 10.13 9.26 5.12
C ALA A 13 10.55 10.40 4.18
N GLU A 14 10.88 10.09 2.93
CA GLU A 14 11.29 11.08 1.92
C GLU A 14 10.20 12.13 1.64
N VAL A 15 8.94 11.71 1.63
CA VAL A 15 7.79 12.59 1.34
C VAL A 15 7.06 13.04 2.61
N ALA A 16 7.62 12.76 3.79
CA ALA A 16 7.01 13.12 5.06
C ALA A 16 6.73 14.63 5.13
N GLY A 17 5.52 14.99 5.53
CA GLY A 17 5.05 16.37 5.59
C GLY A 17 4.53 16.95 4.26
N ARG A 18 4.75 16.26 3.13
CA ARG A 18 4.26 16.68 1.80
C ARG A 18 3.23 15.73 1.20
N ALA A 19 3.35 14.45 1.50
CA ALA A 19 2.39 13.43 1.10
C ALA A 19 2.23 12.34 2.18
N HIS A 20 1.27 11.46 1.97
CA HIS A 20 1.02 10.31 2.84
C HIS A 20 1.17 9.01 2.06
N VAL A 21 1.94 8.07 2.60
CA VAL A 21 1.97 6.69 2.12
C VAL A 21 1.06 5.86 3.03
N ARG A 22 0.10 5.16 2.43
CA ARG A 22 -0.93 4.37 3.13
C ARG A 22 -0.96 2.95 2.56
N LEU A 23 -1.10 1.97 3.46
CA LEU A 23 -1.25 0.56 3.11
C LEU A 23 -2.67 0.13 3.43
N VAL A 24 -3.24 -0.69 2.55
CA VAL A 24 -4.53 -1.35 2.76
C VAL A 24 -4.29 -2.84 2.66
N TYR A 25 -4.57 -3.55 3.76
CA TYR A 25 -4.56 -5.01 3.79
C TYR A 25 -5.85 -5.54 3.18
N ILE A 26 -5.74 -6.36 2.14
CA ILE A 26 -6.85 -6.99 1.42
C ILE A 26 -6.79 -8.51 1.59
N ALA A 27 -7.79 -9.23 1.06
CA ALA A 27 -7.83 -10.69 1.07
C ALA A 27 -6.54 -11.34 0.52
N GLU A 28 -6.14 -12.45 1.15
CA GLU A 28 -4.87 -13.11 0.95
C GLU A 28 -4.79 -13.81 -0.42
N ALA A 29 -3.79 -13.44 -1.23
CA ALA A 29 -3.57 -14.07 -2.53
C ALA A 29 -3.16 -15.56 -2.47
N HIS A 30 -2.62 -16.01 -1.34
CA HIS A 30 -2.07 -17.36 -1.17
C HIS A 30 -2.46 -18.00 0.17
N ALA A 31 -3.72 -17.81 0.61
CA ALA A 31 -4.19 -18.46 1.83
C ALA A 31 -4.01 -19.98 1.77
N ALA A 32 -3.51 -20.58 2.84
CA ALA A 32 -3.10 -21.98 2.91
C ALA A 32 -4.22 -22.97 2.62
N ASP A 33 -5.46 -22.56 2.92
CA ASP A 33 -6.70 -23.33 2.80
C ASP A 33 -7.43 -23.12 1.46
N VAL A 34 -7.01 -22.15 0.65
CA VAL A 34 -7.64 -21.84 -0.65
C VAL A 34 -6.68 -22.10 -1.81
N TRP A 35 -5.47 -21.56 -1.74
CA TRP A 35 -4.46 -21.71 -2.78
C TRP A 35 -3.04 -21.68 -2.16
N PRO A 36 -2.58 -22.82 -1.59
CA PRO A 36 -1.29 -22.91 -0.89
C PRO A 36 -0.13 -22.90 -1.90
N ILE A 37 0.22 -21.73 -2.42
CA ILE A 37 1.51 -21.51 -3.08
C ILE A 37 2.51 -21.00 -2.04
N ASN A 38 3.51 -21.83 -1.75
CA ASN A 38 4.62 -21.50 -0.86
C ASN A 38 5.65 -20.68 -1.64
N SER A 39 5.49 -19.37 -1.72
CA SER A 39 6.41 -18.49 -2.45
C SER A 39 7.52 -17.94 -1.53
N THR A 40 8.78 -18.29 -1.80
CA THR A 40 9.74 -17.32 -2.37
C THR A 40 9.98 -17.52 -3.88
N ARG A 41 9.39 -18.58 -4.45
CA ARG A 41 8.55 -18.59 -5.67
C ARG A 41 8.01 -19.99 -5.98
N CYS A 42 8.59 -21.07 -5.47
CA CYS A 42 8.09 -22.46 -5.48
C CYS A 42 8.87 -23.30 -4.43
N GLY A 43 8.48 -23.29 -3.15
CA GLY A 43 9.19 -24.04 -2.09
C GLY A 43 9.79 -23.16 -0.98
N GLY A 44 9.26 -21.95 -0.80
CA GLY A 44 9.51 -21.17 0.42
C GLY A 44 8.91 -21.86 1.66
N PRO A 45 9.14 -21.33 2.87
CA PRO A 45 8.49 -21.83 4.07
C PRO A 45 6.97 -21.87 3.86
N ALA A 46 6.31 -22.89 4.43
CA ALA A 46 4.87 -23.04 4.31
C ALA A 46 4.18 -21.74 4.75
N ASN A 47 3.25 -21.25 3.93
CA ASN A 47 2.34 -20.21 4.39
C ASN A 47 1.30 -20.90 5.27
N ASP A 48 1.24 -20.52 6.54
CA ASP A 48 0.27 -21.02 7.53
C ASP A 48 -0.92 -20.07 7.71
N VAL A 49 -0.93 -18.93 6.99
CA VAL A 49 -2.05 -18.01 6.99
C VAL A 49 -3.23 -18.64 6.25
N THR A 50 -4.28 -18.96 7.00
CA THR A 50 -5.59 -19.37 6.49
C THR A 50 -6.45 -18.15 6.16
N THR A 51 -7.47 -18.34 5.32
CA THR A 51 -8.39 -17.28 4.93
C THR A 51 -9.18 -16.79 6.15
N PRO A 52 -9.07 -15.49 6.52
CA PRO A 52 -9.88 -14.93 7.59
C PRO A 52 -11.37 -15.01 7.24
N THR A 53 -12.19 -15.48 8.17
CA THR A 53 -13.64 -15.58 8.01
C THR A 53 -14.39 -14.45 8.73
N THR A 54 -13.67 -13.70 9.58
CA THR A 54 -14.18 -12.54 10.29
C THR A 54 -13.25 -11.34 10.16
N LEU A 55 -13.79 -10.12 10.33
CA LEU A 55 -12.98 -8.90 10.32
C LEU A 55 -11.94 -8.90 11.44
N ALA A 56 -12.25 -9.50 12.59
CA ALA A 56 -11.33 -9.58 13.72
C ALA A 56 -10.10 -10.45 13.37
N GLU A 57 -10.32 -11.59 12.72
CA GLU A 57 -9.26 -12.45 12.18
C GLU A 57 -8.45 -11.70 11.12
N ARG A 58 -9.11 -11.03 10.16
CA ARG A 58 -8.42 -10.28 9.11
C ARG A 58 -7.53 -9.17 9.70
N CYS A 59 -8.03 -8.46 10.70
CA CYS A 59 -7.24 -7.49 11.45
C CYS A 59 -6.06 -8.13 12.20
N ALA A 60 -6.24 -9.32 12.76
CA ALA A 60 -5.17 -10.03 13.45
C ALA A 60 -4.06 -10.45 12.46
N THR A 61 -4.43 -10.97 11.29
CA THR A 61 -3.49 -11.30 10.22
C THR A 61 -2.75 -10.07 9.70
N ALA A 62 -3.47 -8.97 9.47
CA ALA A 62 -2.89 -7.70 9.05
C ALA A 62 -1.86 -7.17 10.06
N ARG A 63 -2.17 -7.25 11.37
CA ARG A 63 -1.22 -6.89 12.44
C ARG A 63 0.00 -7.81 12.47
N ALA A 64 -0.19 -9.13 12.32
CA ALA A 64 0.92 -10.08 12.25
C ALA A 64 1.84 -9.79 11.06
N MET A 65 1.27 -9.47 9.90
CA MET A 65 2.02 -9.02 8.72
C MET A 65 2.78 -7.72 9.00
N SER A 66 2.12 -6.72 9.60
CA SER A 66 2.73 -5.43 9.94
C SER A 66 3.87 -5.55 10.96
N ALA A 67 3.79 -6.51 11.89
CA ALA A 67 4.86 -6.80 12.84
C ALA A 67 6.02 -7.60 12.20
N ALA A 68 5.72 -8.51 11.27
CA ALA A 68 6.71 -9.36 10.61
C ALA A 68 7.47 -8.63 9.48
N LEU A 69 6.84 -7.64 8.86
CA LEU A 69 7.48 -6.69 7.96
C LEU A 69 7.91 -5.47 8.77
N PRO A 70 8.98 -4.74 8.40
CA PRO A 70 9.34 -3.52 9.10
C PRO A 70 8.33 -2.37 8.85
N LEU A 71 7.03 -2.63 8.66
CA LEU A 71 5.99 -1.65 8.31
C LEU A 71 5.33 -0.98 9.52
N ALA A 72 6.00 -0.99 10.68
CA ALA A 72 5.43 -0.58 11.97
C ALA A 72 4.62 0.73 11.87
N ASP A 73 3.35 0.62 12.26
CA ASP A 73 2.34 1.67 12.15
C ASP A 73 2.81 2.99 12.78
N GLY A 74 2.72 4.08 12.02
CA GLY A 74 2.92 5.44 12.52
C GLY A 74 4.38 5.89 12.70
N ALA A 75 5.37 5.07 12.37
CA ALA A 75 6.76 5.49 12.31
C ALA A 75 7.12 6.05 10.91
N ASP A 76 7.94 7.11 10.87
CA ASP A 76 8.60 7.63 9.65
C ASP A 76 7.65 7.97 8.47
N GLY A 77 6.52 8.62 8.74
CA GLY A 77 5.60 9.10 7.69
C GLY A 77 4.67 8.04 7.10
N LEU A 78 4.78 6.79 7.54
CA LEU A 78 3.84 5.73 7.17
C LEU A 78 2.53 5.86 7.95
N ALA A 79 1.41 5.74 7.25
CA ALA A 79 0.09 5.68 7.87
C ALA A 79 -0.10 4.54 8.86
N PRO A 80 -1.16 4.61 9.70
CA PRO A 80 -1.82 3.41 10.17
C PRO A 80 -2.23 2.50 9.01
N LEU A 81 -1.91 1.21 9.10
CA LEU A 81 -2.40 0.18 8.21
C LEU A 81 -3.93 0.12 8.26
N LEU A 82 -4.54 0.23 7.09
CA LEU A 82 -5.97 0.01 6.91
C LEU A 82 -6.23 -1.45 6.57
N VAL A 83 -7.41 -1.95 6.90
CA VAL A 83 -7.84 -3.32 6.59
C VAL A 83 -9.15 -3.22 5.82
N ASP A 84 -9.22 -3.88 4.67
CA ASP A 84 -10.42 -3.96 3.85
C ASP A 84 -11.53 -4.73 4.59
N GLY A 85 -12.78 -4.37 4.31
CA GLY A 85 -13.95 -5.04 4.87
C GLY A 85 -14.03 -6.51 4.47
N MET A 86 -14.88 -7.27 5.16
CA MET A 86 -15.14 -8.67 4.78
C MET A 86 -15.98 -8.80 3.50
N ASP A 87 -16.54 -7.69 3.01
CA ASP A 87 -17.20 -7.55 1.72
C ASP A 87 -16.21 -7.27 0.57
N ASP A 88 -14.90 -7.17 0.88
CA ASP A 88 -13.83 -6.93 -0.10
C ASP A 88 -14.06 -5.67 -0.97
N ALA A 89 -14.77 -4.67 -0.45
CA ALA A 89 -15.21 -3.51 -1.22
C ALA A 89 -14.04 -2.71 -1.83
N PHE A 90 -12.92 -2.55 -1.12
CA PHE A 90 -11.75 -1.88 -1.67
C PHE A 90 -11.06 -2.74 -2.73
N LEU A 91 -10.88 -4.04 -2.45
CA LEU A 91 -10.31 -5.00 -3.39
C LEU A 91 -11.08 -4.99 -4.72
N GLU A 92 -12.41 -5.06 -4.67
CA GLU A 92 -13.28 -5.09 -5.85
C GLU A 92 -13.26 -3.75 -6.58
N THR A 93 -13.48 -2.63 -5.86
CA THR A 93 -13.57 -1.29 -6.46
C THR A 93 -12.31 -0.91 -7.22
N TYR A 94 -11.13 -1.27 -6.69
CA TYR A 94 -9.85 -0.87 -7.27
C TYR A 94 -9.14 -1.99 -8.03
N ALA A 95 -9.70 -3.21 -8.06
CA ALA A 95 -9.06 -4.40 -8.61
C ALA A 95 -7.63 -4.56 -8.07
N ALA A 96 -7.49 -4.53 -6.73
CA ALA A 96 -6.19 -4.42 -6.06
C ALA A 96 -5.40 -5.72 -5.95
N TRP A 97 -6.00 -6.85 -6.33
CA TRP A 97 -5.39 -8.16 -6.23
C TRP A 97 -4.28 -8.38 -7.28
N PRO A 98 -3.16 -9.05 -6.93
CA PRO A 98 -2.78 -9.55 -5.61
C PRO A 98 -2.11 -8.48 -4.71
N ILE A 99 -1.60 -7.42 -5.33
CA ILE A 99 -1.11 -6.19 -4.70
C ILE A 99 -1.09 -5.13 -5.80
N ARG A 100 -1.40 -3.88 -5.47
CA ARG A 100 -1.43 -2.77 -6.45
C ARG A 100 -1.08 -1.45 -5.77
N LEU A 101 -0.45 -0.55 -6.52
CA LEU A 101 -0.07 0.79 -6.05
C LEU A 101 -0.88 1.84 -6.80
N TYR A 102 -1.37 2.82 -6.05
CA TYR A 102 -2.21 3.91 -6.55
C TYR A 102 -1.61 5.25 -6.16
N GLY A 103 -1.73 6.23 -7.04
CA GLY A 103 -1.43 7.62 -6.74
C GLY A 103 -2.71 8.44 -6.74
N VAL A 104 -3.01 9.05 -5.59
CA VAL A 104 -4.18 9.92 -5.40
C VAL A 104 -3.69 11.31 -5.06
N ALA A 105 -4.14 12.32 -5.82
CA ALA A 105 -3.80 13.72 -5.59
C ALA A 105 -5.06 14.54 -5.39
N ARG A 106 -4.97 15.63 -4.62
CA ARG A 106 -6.03 16.63 -4.56
C ARG A 106 -5.77 17.69 -5.63
N ARG A 107 -6.71 17.85 -6.55
CA ARG A 107 -6.67 18.88 -7.61
C ARG A 107 -7.95 19.70 -7.57
N ALA A 108 -7.82 21.02 -7.56
CA ALA A 108 -8.95 21.95 -7.50
C ALA A 108 -9.98 21.57 -6.40
N GLY A 109 -9.49 21.17 -5.22
CA GLY A 109 -10.34 20.81 -4.08
C GLY A 109 -10.93 19.39 -4.10
N ALA A 110 -10.72 18.57 -5.13
CA ALA A 110 -11.23 17.20 -5.20
C ALA A 110 -10.09 16.16 -5.25
N LEU A 111 -10.29 14.98 -4.64
CA LEU A 111 -9.36 13.86 -4.76
C LEU A 111 -9.54 13.18 -6.13
N ARG A 112 -8.42 12.89 -6.80
CA ARG A 112 -8.38 12.22 -8.10
C ARG A 112 -7.38 11.07 -8.06
N LEU A 113 -7.79 9.92 -8.59
CA LEU A 113 -6.88 8.82 -8.89
C LEU A 113 -6.12 9.17 -10.19
N GLU A 114 -4.81 9.38 -10.08
CA GLU A 114 -3.96 9.84 -11.20
C GLU A 114 -2.94 8.78 -11.65
N LEU A 115 -2.60 7.84 -10.77
CA LEU A 115 -1.66 6.76 -11.07
C LEU A 115 -2.24 5.41 -10.68
N ILE A 116 -2.13 4.43 -11.57
CA ILE A 116 -2.32 3.01 -11.30
C ILE A 116 -1.06 2.30 -11.78
N ALA A 117 -0.24 1.81 -10.85
CA ALA A 117 0.99 1.14 -11.21
C ALA A 117 0.70 -0.20 -11.89
N GLN A 118 1.34 -0.43 -13.03
CA GLN A 118 1.31 -1.71 -13.71
C GLN A 118 2.41 -2.62 -13.16
N PRO A 119 2.15 -3.93 -13.02
CA PRO A 119 3.20 -4.88 -12.70
C PRO A 119 4.21 -4.96 -13.86
N ASP A 120 5.49 -5.13 -13.52
CA ASP A 120 6.58 -5.39 -14.47
C ASP A 120 7.29 -6.68 -14.08
N GLY A 121 7.30 -7.68 -14.96
CA GLY A 121 7.99 -8.96 -14.70
C GLY A 121 7.54 -9.70 -13.43
N ALA A 122 6.26 -9.60 -13.04
CA ALA A 122 5.72 -10.11 -11.77
C ALA A 122 6.40 -9.49 -10.51
N MET A 123 6.91 -8.26 -10.66
CA MET A 123 7.36 -7.37 -9.61
C MET A 123 6.64 -6.01 -9.75
N PHE A 124 6.75 -5.16 -8.73
CA PHE A 124 6.23 -3.80 -8.79
C PHE A 124 7.40 -2.83 -8.91
N ALA A 125 7.34 -1.98 -9.94
CA ALA A 125 8.28 -0.90 -10.10
C ALA A 125 7.87 0.26 -9.17
N LEU A 126 8.58 0.39 -8.06
CA LEU A 126 8.46 1.59 -7.21
C LEU A 126 8.96 2.89 -7.85
N PRO A 127 9.99 2.92 -8.73
CA PRO A 127 10.50 4.18 -9.26
C PRO A 127 9.45 5.05 -9.96
N PRO A 128 8.59 4.54 -10.86
CA PRO A 128 7.53 5.35 -11.47
C PRO A 128 6.54 5.92 -10.44
N CYS A 129 6.21 5.16 -9.38
CA CYS A 129 5.36 5.63 -8.30
C CYS A 129 6.03 6.74 -7.48
N ARG A 130 7.32 6.58 -7.19
CA ARG A 130 8.12 7.60 -6.48
C ARG A 130 8.22 8.88 -7.29
N ASP A 131 8.54 8.78 -8.58
CA ASP A 131 8.71 9.94 -9.46
C ASP A 131 7.40 10.71 -9.60
N TRP A 132 6.28 10.00 -9.77
CA TRP A 132 4.95 10.62 -9.75
C TRP A 132 4.65 11.29 -8.40
N LEU A 133 4.95 10.64 -7.28
CA LEU A 133 4.67 11.18 -5.95
C LEU A 133 5.46 12.46 -5.67
N LEU A 134 6.74 12.49 -6.06
CA LEU A 134 7.60 13.66 -5.89
C LEU A 134 7.13 14.84 -6.76
N ALA A 135 6.70 14.58 -7.99
CA ALA A 135 6.12 15.60 -8.87
C ALA A 135 4.80 16.14 -8.30
N ALA A 136 3.89 15.26 -7.88
CA ALA A 136 2.60 15.65 -7.30
C ALA A 136 2.76 16.45 -5.99
N ALA A 137 3.74 16.10 -5.16
CA ALA A 137 4.07 16.84 -3.95
C ALA A 137 4.62 18.25 -4.25
N ALA A 138 5.41 18.40 -5.32
CA ALA A 138 5.94 19.70 -5.74
C ALA A 138 4.83 20.63 -6.26
N ASP A 139 3.89 20.09 -7.04
CA ASP A 139 2.71 20.84 -7.48
C ASP A 139 1.86 21.32 -6.30
N ALA A 140 1.65 20.45 -5.30
CA ALA A 140 0.85 20.78 -4.12
C ALA A 140 1.48 21.90 -3.29
N ASP A 141 2.81 21.92 -3.15
CA ASP A 141 3.52 23.00 -2.48
C ASP A 141 3.40 24.32 -3.25
N ALA A 142 3.46 24.28 -4.58
CA ALA A 142 3.29 25.46 -5.43
C ALA A 142 1.87 26.02 -5.34
N ASP A 143 0.85 25.16 -5.37
CA ASP A 143 -0.56 25.54 -5.19
C ASP A 143 -0.80 26.15 -3.80
N ALA A 144 -0.21 25.57 -2.74
CA ALA A 144 -0.32 26.10 -1.39
C ALA A 144 0.36 27.47 -1.23
N ALA A 145 1.55 27.65 -1.82
CA ALA A 145 2.24 28.93 -1.84
C ALA A 145 1.46 30.02 -2.59
N ALA A 146 0.80 29.66 -3.70
CA ALA A 146 -0.04 30.59 -4.45
C ALA A 146 -1.36 30.96 -3.72
N ALA A 147 -1.83 30.12 -2.79
CA ALA A 147 -3.07 30.31 -2.04
C ALA A 147 -2.92 31.16 -0.77
N SER A 148 -1.70 31.44 -0.31
CA SER A 148 -1.43 32.35 0.82
C SER A 148 -1.16 33.78 0.31
N PRO A 149 -2.08 34.75 0.51
CA PRO A 149 -1.81 36.14 0.14
C PRO A 149 -0.80 36.81 1.09
N PRO A 150 -0.11 37.88 0.66
CA PRO A 150 0.84 38.64 1.47
C PRO A 150 0.20 39.37 2.66
#